data_AF-A0A6A0AS64-F1
#
_entry.id   AF-A0A6A0AS64-F1
#
_cell.length_a   1.000
_cell.length_b   1.000
_cell.length_c   1.000
_cell.angle_alpha   90.00
_cell.angle_beta   90.00
_cell.angle_gamma   90.00
#
_symmetry.space_group_name_H-M   'P 1'
#
loop_
_entity.id
_entity.type
_entity.pdbx_description
1 polymer ?
#
loop_
_entity_poly.entity_id
_entity_poly.type
_entity_poly.pdbx_seq_one_letter_code
_entity_poly.pdbx_strand_id
1 'polypeptide(L)' 'MAEARCLGHALARLPAALFCEPGPTVIKGVQRGLIPPPDVRLPLLSVGKATVADALERLSRLEE' A
#
# COMPACT_ATOMS: atom_id res chain seq x y z
N MET A 1 -22.27 7.71 -11.52
CA MET A 1 -21.38 6.83 -12.35
C MET A 1 -20.09 7.52 -12.79
N ALA A 2 -20.12 8.78 -13.24
CA ALA A 2 -18.90 9.49 -13.66
C ALA A 2 -17.87 9.65 -12.51
N GLU A 3 -18.34 9.99 -11.32
CA GLU A 3 -17.53 10.10 -10.10
C GLU A 3 -16.80 8.80 -9.74
N ALA A 4 -17.52 7.67 -9.73
CA ALA A 4 -16.93 6.35 -9.48
C ALA A 4 -15.82 5.98 -10.50
N ARG A 5 -15.96 6.38 -11.77
CA ARG A 5 -14.92 6.16 -12.78
C ARG A 5 -13.72 7.09 -12.60
N CYS A 6 -13.96 8.34 -12.20
CA CYS A 6 -12.90 9.30 -11.91
C CYS A 6 -12.05 8.81 -10.73
N LEU A 7 -12.72 8.39 -9.66
CA LEU A 7 -12.08 7.78 -8.49
C LEU A 7 -11.35 6.47 -8.86
N GLY A 8 -11.98 5.60 -9.65
CA GLY A 8 -11.36 4.36 -10.12
C GLY A 8 -10.09 4.60 -10.96
N HIS A 9 -10.08 5.61 -11.82
CA HIS A 9 -8.89 6.00 -12.58
C HIS A 9 -7.76 6.53 -11.70
N ALA A 10 -8.08 7.38 -10.72
CA ALA A 10 -7.09 7.88 -9.77
C ALA A 10 -6.47 6.72 -8.97
N LEU A 11 -7.31 5.78 -8.50
CA LEU A 11 -6.89 4.64 -7.71
C LEU A 11 -6.18 3.53 -8.51
N ALA A 12 -6.30 3.46 -9.83
CA ALA A 12 -5.94 2.27 -10.63
C ALA A 12 -4.51 1.73 -10.39
N ARG A 13 -3.55 2.60 -10.06
CA ARG A 13 -2.15 2.20 -9.84
C ARG A 13 -1.80 1.88 -8.39
N LEU A 14 -2.64 2.27 -7.43
CA LEU A 14 -2.39 2.11 -6.00
C LEU A 14 -2.52 0.63 -5.56
N PRO A 15 -3.55 -0.15 -5.95
CA PRO A 15 -3.66 -1.55 -5.58
C PRO A 15 -2.45 -2.38 -6.00
N ALA A 16 -1.94 -2.15 -7.21
CA ALA A 16 -0.76 -2.87 -7.70
C ALA A 16 0.47 -2.67 -6.79
N ALA A 17 0.67 -1.45 -6.28
CA ALA A 17 1.77 -1.16 -5.34
C ALA A 17 1.49 -1.70 -3.92
N LEU A 18 0.24 -1.73 -3.46
CA LEU A 18 -0.11 -2.25 -2.13
C LEU A 18 -0.04 -3.78 -2.01
N PHE A 19 -0.07 -4.50 -3.13
CA PHE A 19 -0.11 -5.98 -3.18
C PHE A 19 1.09 -6.59 -3.93
N CYS A 20 2.17 -5.84 -4.15
CA CYS A 20 3.32 -6.33 -4.92
C CYS A 20 4.26 -7.27 -4.14
N GLU A 21 4.06 -7.45 -2.83
CA GLU A 21 4.83 -8.35 -1.99
C GLU A 21 3.94 -9.49 -1.47
N PRO A 22 4.51 -10.64 -1.08
CA PRO A 22 3.76 -11.73 -0.47
C PRO A 22 3.06 -11.29 0.84
N GLY A 23 1.74 -11.47 0.89
CA GLY A 23 0.92 -11.16 2.06
C GLY A 23 0.64 -9.66 2.26
N PRO A 24 -0.07 -9.25 3.33
CA PRO A 24 -0.48 -7.87 3.54
C PRO A 24 0.66 -6.97 4.07
N THR A 25 1.91 -7.24 3.72
CA THR A 25 3.10 -6.63 4.35
C THR A 25 3.28 -5.16 3.93
N VAL A 26 3.03 -4.81 2.65
CA VAL A 26 3.07 -3.42 2.16
C VAL A 26 1.92 -2.60 2.72
N ILE A 27 0.68 -3.10 2.67
CA ILE A 27 -0.49 -2.38 3.19
C ILE A 27 -0.38 -2.13 4.71
N LYS A 28 0.26 -3.04 5.46
CA LYS A 28 0.59 -2.81 6.88
C LYS A 28 1.70 -1.77 7.06
N GLY A 29 2.69 -1.75 6.17
CA GLY A 29 3.78 -0.77 6.19
C GLY A 29 3.32 0.67 5.93
N VAL A 30 2.30 0.88 5.10
CA VAL A 30 1.71 2.21 4.86
C VAL A 30 0.78 2.67 6.00
N GLN A 31 0.12 1.74 6.71
CA GLN A 31 -0.71 2.06 7.88
C GLN A 31 0.12 2.24 9.17
N ARG A 32 0.88 3.33 9.24
CA ARG A 32 1.67 3.67 10.43
C ARG A 32 0.77 4.00 11.63
N GLY A 33 0.93 3.26 12.73
CA GLY A 33 0.29 3.58 14.02
C GLY A 33 -1.10 2.98 14.27
N LEU A 34 -1.72 2.32 13.28
CA LEU A 34 -3.01 1.63 13.42
C LEU A 34 -2.87 0.11 13.53
N ILE A 35 -1.70 -0.43 13.16
CA ILE A 35 -1.41 -1.85 13.13
C ILE A 35 -0.09 -2.08 13.87
N PRO A 36 0.01 -3.11 14.76
CA PRO A 36 1.27 -3.49 15.37
C PRO A 36 2.37 -3.67 14.30
N PRO A 37 3.65 -3.39 14.65
CA PRO A 37 4.76 -3.45 13.69
C PRO A 37 4.74 -4.78 12.93
N PRO A 38 5.22 -4.81 11.66
CA PRO A 38 5.15 -5.96 10.77
C PRO A 38 6.12 -7.09 11.18
N ASP A 39 6.18 -7.43 12.46
CA ASP A 39 6.67 -8.70 12.97
C ASP A 39 5.68 -9.78 12.53
N VAL A 40 5.76 -10.08 11.25
CA VAL A 40 5.09 -11.22 10.66
C VAL A 40 5.79 -12.48 11.19
N ARG A 41 5.02 -13.43 11.72
CA ARG A 41 5.59 -14.75 12.07
C ARG A 41 6.10 -15.40 10.78
N LEU A 42 7.26 -16.04 10.84
CA LEU A 42 7.79 -16.85 9.73
C LEU A 42 6.70 -17.83 9.23
N PRO A 43 6.57 -18.05 7.91
CA PRO A 43 7.55 -17.79 6.85
C PRO A 43 7.46 -16.39 6.18
N LEU A 44 6.60 -15.50 6.68
CA LEU A 44 6.43 -14.18 6.09
C LEU A 44 7.66 -13.31 6.41
N LEU A 45 8.24 -12.67 5.38
CA LEU A 45 9.40 -11.78 5.51
C LEU A 45 8.95 -10.33 5.71
N SER A 46 9.74 -9.54 6.42
CA SER A 46 9.53 -8.10 6.56
C SER A 46 9.50 -7.43 5.18
N VAL A 47 8.61 -6.45 5.00
CA VAL A 47 8.46 -5.72 3.74
C VAL A 47 9.72 -4.94 3.37
N GLY A 48 10.05 -4.88 2.07
CA GLY A 48 11.09 -4.00 1.56
C GLY A 48 10.76 -2.52 1.80
N LYS A 49 11.72 -1.76 2.36
CA LYS A 49 11.55 -0.32 2.61
C LYS A 49 11.26 0.49 1.33
N ALA A 50 11.87 0.08 0.21
CA ALA A 50 11.65 0.70 -1.10
C ALA A 50 10.20 0.52 -1.58
N THR A 51 9.63 -0.67 -1.36
CA THR A 51 8.25 -1.00 -1.71
C THR A 51 7.24 -0.16 -0.93
N VAL A 52 7.47 0.02 0.38
CA VAL A 52 6.66 0.90 1.21
C VAL A 52 6.78 2.36 0.76
N ALA A 53 7.96 2.82 0.35
CA ALA A 53 8.18 4.18 -0.14
C ALA A 53 7.42 4.46 -1.46
N ASP A 54 7.47 3.54 -2.43
CA ASP A 54 6.70 3.68 -3.70
C ASP A 54 5.18 3.71 -3.44
N ALA A 55 4.69 2.88 -2.52
CA ALA A 55 3.29 2.89 -2.13
C ALA A 55 2.86 4.22 -1.47
N LEU A 56 3.70 4.80 -0.60
CA LEU A 56 3.45 6.10 0.03
C LEU A 56 3.46 7.26 -0.98
N GLU A 57 4.39 7.25 -1.94
CA GLU A 57 4.45 8.27 -3.01
C GLU A 57 3.19 8.24 -3.90
N ARG A 58 2.64 7.06 -4.16
CA ARG A 58 1.38 6.94 -4.92
C ARG A 58 0.17 7.39 -4.11
N LEU A 59 0.19 7.18 -2.80
CA LEU A 59 -0.88 7.62 -1.91
C LEU A 59 -0.90 9.15 -1.79
N SER A 60 0.25 9.80 -1.63
CA SER A 60 0.32 11.28 -1.50
C SER A 60 -0.21 12.00 -2.74
N ARG A 61 -0.03 11.42 -3.94
CA ARG A 61 -0.57 11.95 -5.21
C ARG A 61 -2.11 11.92 -5.31
N LEU A 62 -2.79 11.20 -4.41
CA LEU A 62 -4.26 11.17 -4.33
C LEU A 62 -4.81 12.15 -3.29
N GLU A 63 -3.94 12.64 -2.41
CA GLU A 63 -4.29 13.61 -1.36
C GLU A 63 -4.12 15.06 -1.85
N GLU A 64 -3.44 15.26 -2.99
CA GLU A 64 -3.38 16.52 -3.77
C GLU A 64 -4.59 16.71 -4.70
#